data_AF-A0AAW1TQ56-F1
#
_entry.id   AF-A0AAW1TQ56-F1
#
_cell.length_a   1.000
_cell.length_b   1.000
_cell.length_c   1.000
_cell.angle_alpha   90.00
_cell.angle_beta   90.00
_cell.angle_gamma   90.00
#
_symmetry.space_group_name_H-M   'P 1'
#
loop_
_entity.id
_entity.type
_entity.pdbx_description
1 polymer ?
#
loop_
_entity_poly.entity_id
_entity_poly.type
_entity_poly.pdbx_seq_one_letter_code
_entity_poly.pdbx_strand_id
1 'polypeptide(L)'
;MSEEPVKEFASNLADLCLSSEPLINMLTNLAGEYEAYAGKIVNVLEDHLTKIEAYRKLPALYVMDSIIKNIRGLYPVLFEENVVATYMNVYREVDLQTRFLMLLLRFSWSGIFSPENSRPLMIR
;
A
#
# COMPACT_ATOMS: atom_id res chain seq x y z
N MET A 1 23.14 10.99 -1.20
CA MET A 1 21.75 11.32 -0.83
C MET A 1 21.42 10.49 0.39
N SER A 2 21.06 11.13 1.51
CA SER A 2 20.77 10.44 2.77
C SER A 2 19.49 9.59 2.62
N GLU A 3 19.52 8.35 3.11
CA GLU A 3 18.35 7.46 3.16
C GLU A 3 17.46 7.71 4.38
N GLU A 4 17.67 8.83 5.07
CA GLU A 4 16.89 9.25 6.24
C GLU A 4 15.38 9.30 5.96
N PRO A 5 14.89 9.84 4.81
CA PRO A 5 13.46 9.88 4.53
C PRO A 5 12.82 8.49 4.46
N VAL A 6 13.54 7.52 3.91
CA VAL A 6 13.07 6.13 3.78
C VAL A 6 13.08 5.44 5.14
N LYS A 7 14.08 5.70 5.97
CA LYS A 7 14.16 5.16 7.34
C LYS A 7 13.05 5.72 8.22
N GLU A 8 12.78 7.01 8.12
CA GLU A 8 11.68 7.67 8.83
C GLU A 8 10.33 7.07 8.42
N PHE A 9 10.08 6.91 7.12
CA PHE A 9 8.87 6.24 6.62
C PHE A 9 8.76 4.81 7.16
N ALA A 10 9.84 4.03 7.11
CA ALA A 10 9.86 2.65 7.61
C ALA A 10 9.58 2.55 9.12
N SER A 11 10.11 3.49 9.92
CA SER A 11 9.89 3.54 11.37
C SER A 11 8.42 3.82 11.68
N ASN A 12 7.85 4.86 11.06
CA ASN A 12 6.43 5.20 11.26
C ASN A 12 5.50 4.08 10.78
N LEU A 13 5.87 3.38 9.71
CA LEU A 13 5.14 2.22 9.21
C LEU A 13 5.22 1.05 10.21
N ALA A 14 6.36 0.84 10.86
CA ALA A 14 6.51 -0.19 11.90
C ALA A 14 5.67 0.08 13.15
N ASP A 15 5.38 1.35 13.45
CA ASP A 15 4.51 1.77 14.54
C ASP A 15 3.02 1.72 14.18
N LEU A 16 2.68 1.35 12.93
CA LEU A 16 1.30 1.25 12.48
C LEU A 16 0.52 0.19 13.28
N CYS A 17 -0.37 0.71 14.12
CA CYS A 17 -1.36 -0.04 14.89
C CYS A 17 -2.71 -0.04 14.15
N LEU A 18 -3.59 -0.97 14.53
CA LEU A 18 -4.90 -1.18 13.91
C LEU A 18 -5.65 0.15 13.66
N SER A 19 -5.87 0.46 12.37
CA SER A 19 -6.72 1.55 11.87
C SER A 19 -6.43 2.97 12.41
N SER A 20 -5.16 3.36 12.59
CA SER A 20 -4.82 4.75 12.91
C SER A 20 -4.89 5.64 11.67
N GLU A 21 -6.08 6.18 11.38
CA GLU A 21 -6.29 7.19 10.32
C GLU A 21 -5.28 8.36 10.37
N PRO A 22 -4.91 8.91 11.56
CA PRO A 22 -3.89 9.95 11.65
C PRO A 22 -2.52 9.48 11.12
N LEU A 23 -2.15 8.24 11.42
CA LEU A 23 -0.86 7.68 11.02
C LEU A 23 -0.85 7.32 9.53
N ILE A 24 -1.98 6.86 8.99
CA ILE A 24 -2.15 6.65 7.54
C ILE A 24 -1.96 7.98 6.80
N ASN A 25 -2.64 9.05 7.24
CA ASN A 25 -2.51 10.38 6.62
C ASN A 25 -1.09 10.94 6.73
N MET A 26 -0.44 10.74 7.88
CA MET A 26 0.97 11.11 8.06
C MET A 26 1.88 10.36 7.07
N LEU A 27 1.77 9.03 6.98
CA LEU A 27 2.56 8.23 6.04
C LEU A 27 2.30 8.63 4.59
N THR A 28 1.04 8.92 4.23
CA THR A 28 0.70 9.43 2.89
C THR A 28 1.37 10.77 2.62
N ASN A 29 1.35 11.71 3.57
CA ASN A 29 2.01 13.00 3.42
C ASN A 29 3.53 12.85 3.27
N LEU A 30 4.16 12.01 4.09
CA LEU A 30 5.59 11.70 3.96
C LEU A 30 5.93 11.12 2.59
N ALA A 31 5.10 10.23 2.05
CA ALA A 31 5.28 9.70 0.70
C ALA A 31 5.21 10.82 -0.37
N GLY A 32 4.34 11.81 -0.18
CA GLY A 32 4.29 13.00 -1.03
C GLY A 32 5.53 13.88 -0.93
N GLU A 33 5.99 14.17 0.30
CA GLU A 33 7.19 14.97 0.54
C GLU A 33 8.46 14.29 0.01
N TYR A 34 8.48 12.95 0.02
CA TYR A 34 9.62 12.13 -0.37
C TYR A 34 9.44 11.45 -1.73
N GLU A 35 8.70 12.07 -2.66
CA GLU A 35 8.44 11.51 -4.00
C GLU A 35 9.75 11.15 -4.76
N ALA A 36 10.85 11.88 -4.53
CA ALA A 36 12.17 11.54 -5.07
C ALA A 36 12.69 10.15 -4.66
N TYR A 37 12.14 9.56 -3.60
CA TYR A 37 12.43 8.23 -3.07
C TYR A 37 11.27 7.25 -3.28
N ALA A 38 10.29 7.56 -4.13
CA ALA A 38 9.07 6.77 -4.33
C ALA A 38 9.33 5.27 -4.53
N GLY A 39 10.30 4.91 -5.38
CA GLY A 39 10.66 3.50 -5.61
C GLY A 39 11.15 2.78 -4.34
N LYS A 40 11.89 3.46 -3.45
CA LYS A 40 12.33 2.88 -2.17
C LYS A 40 11.18 2.78 -1.17
N ILE A 41 10.28 3.76 -1.16
CA ILE A 41 9.10 3.79 -0.29
C ILE A 41 8.14 2.64 -0.65
N VAL A 42 7.90 2.42 -1.95
CA VAL A 42 7.12 1.28 -2.46
C VAL A 42 7.74 -0.03 -1.97
N ASN A 43 9.04 -0.24 -2.18
CA ASN A 43 9.73 -1.44 -1.73
C ASN A 43 9.61 -1.66 -0.22
N VAL A 44 9.79 -0.62 0.60
CA VAL A 44 9.65 -0.72 2.06
C VAL A 44 8.24 -1.13 2.46
N LEU A 45 7.21 -0.58 1.82
CA LEU A 45 5.82 -0.90 2.11
C LEU A 45 5.47 -2.33 1.72
N GLU A 46 5.89 -2.78 0.53
CA GLU A 46 5.68 -4.16 0.07
C GLU A 46 6.42 -5.17 0.94
N ASP A 47 7.69 -4.91 1.27
CA ASP A 47 8.46 -5.72 2.22
C ASP A 47 7.78 -5.81 3.58
N HIS A 48 7.27 -4.69 4.09
CA HIS A 48 6.56 -4.66 5.36
C HIS A 48 5.30 -5.54 5.33
N LEU A 49 4.51 -5.47 4.25
CA LEU A 49 3.33 -6.31 4.05
C LEU A 49 3.65 -7.81 4.03
N THR A 50 4.86 -8.22 3.63
CA THR A 50 5.27 -9.63 3.69
C THR A 50 5.70 -10.08 5.09
N LYS A 51 6.23 -9.18 5.92
CA LYS A 51 6.90 -9.53 7.19
C LYS A 51 6.01 -9.45 8.44
N ILE A 52 4.94 -8.66 8.41
CA ILE A 52 4.08 -8.43 9.59
C ILE A 52 2.99 -9.50 9.78
N GLU A 53 2.37 -9.52 10.96
CA GLU A 53 1.23 -10.41 11.24
C GLU A 53 -0.01 -10.02 10.43
N ALA A 54 -0.87 -11.01 10.11
CA ALA A 54 -2.06 -10.85 9.27
C ALA A 54 -2.98 -9.68 9.68
N TYR A 55 -3.19 -9.47 10.99
CA TYR A 55 -4.06 -8.40 11.50
C TYR A 55 -3.50 -6.98 11.23
N ARG A 56 -2.18 -6.85 10.99
CA ARG A 56 -1.52 -5.57 10.69
C ARG A 56 -1.44 -5.28 9.19
N LYS A 57 -1.69 -6.28 8.33
CA LYS A 57 -1.61 -6.15 6.87
C LYS A 57 -2.69 -5.22 6.30
N LEU A 58 -3.89 -5.24 6.88
CA LEU A 58 -4.98 -4.38 6.42
C LEU A 58 -4.68 -2.87 6.62
N PRO A 59 -4.24 -2.41 7.80
CA PRO A 59 -3.76 -1.03 7.97
C PRO A 59 -2.68 -0.62 6.95
N ALA A 60 -1.69 -1.48 6.71
CA ALA A 60 -0.62 -1.20 5.74
C ALA A 60 -1.15 -1.14 4.29
N LEU A 61 -2.15 -1.96 3.94
CA LEU A 61 -2.84 -1.84 2.66
C LEU A 61 -3.62 -0.52 2.52
N TYR A 62 -4.18 0.01 3.61
CA TYR A 62 -4.81 1.34 3.58
C TYR A 62 -3.80 2.46 3.35
N VAL A 63 -2.57 2.33 3.82
CA VAL A 63 -1.48 3.28 3.49
C VAL A 63 -1.20 3.23 1.98
N MET A 64 -1.03 2.03 1.41
CA MET A 64 -0.85 1.86 -0.03
C MET A 64 -1.99 2.52 -0.82
N ASP A 65 -3.24 2.24 -0.46
CA ASP A 65 -4.43 2.81 -1.08
C ASP A 65 -4.45 4.35 -1.01
N SER A 66 -4.15 4.91 0.16
CA SER A 66 -4.11 6.35 0.38
C SER A 66 -3.03 7.04 -0.46
N ILE A 67 -1.83 6.45 -0.55
CA ILE A 67 -0.73 6.96 -1.40
C ILE A 67 -1.15 6.95 -2.88
N ILE A 68 -1.69 5.84 -3.37
CA ILE A 68 -2.14 5.67 -4.76
C ILE A 68 -3.18 6.75 -5.12
N LYS A 69 -4.15 7.01 -4.24
CA LYS A 69 -5.24 7.96 -4.49
C LYS A 69 -4.83 9.42 -4.39
N ASN A 70 -4.03 9.75 -3.37
CA ASN A 70 -3.83 11.13 -2.95
C ASN A 70 -2.54 11.75 -3.50
N ILE A 71 -1.43 11.00 -3.57
CA ILE A 71 -0.14 11.56 -4.00
C ILE A 71 -0.02 11.57 -5.53
N ARG A 72 -0.53 10.53 -6.20
CA ARG A 72 -0.44 10.37 -7.67
C ARG A 72 1.04 10.45 -8.11
N GLY A 73 1.33 10.80 -9.36
CA GLY A 73 2.70 10.85 -9.87
C GLY A 73 3.26 9.47 -10.24
N LEU A 74 4.45 9.13 -9.73
CA LEU A 74 5.12 7.85 -10.02
C LEU A 74 4.52 6.65 -9.26
N TYR A 75 3.83 6.89 -8.13
CA TYR A 75 3.35 5.83 -7.25
C TYR A 75 2.39 4.83 -7.92
N PRO A 76 1.35 5.24 -8.67
CA PRO A 76 0.47 4.29 -9.34
C PRO A 76 1.23 3.34 -10.27
N VAL A 77 2.19 3.86 -11.06
CA VAL A 77 2.99 3.05 -11.99
C VAL A 77 3.87 2.06 -11.24
N LEU A 78 4.54 2.51 -10.18
CA LEU A 78 5.42 1.66 -9.37
C LEU A 78 4.64 0.56 -8.63
N PHE A 79 3.47 0.88 -8.07
CA PHE A 79 2.63 -0.13 -7.44
C PHE A 79 2.01 -1.07 -8.47
N GLU A 80 1.65 -0.60 -9.67
CA GLU A 80 1.03 -1.43 -10.70
C GLU A 80 1.88 -2.65 -11.10
N GLU A 81 3.21 -2.54 -11.04
CA GLU A 81 4.15 -3.63 -11.33
C GLU A 81 3.97 -4.84 -10.38
N ASN A 82 3.68 -4.58 -9.10
CA ASN A 82 3.69 -5.61 -8.05
C ASN A 82 2.35 -5.76 -7.31
N VAL A 83 1.37 -4.88 -7.54
CA VAL A 83 0.11 -4.81 -6.78
C VAL A 83 -0.66 -6.13 -6.79
N VAL A 84 -0.64 -6.87 -7.90
CA VAL A 84 -1.30 -8.18 -7.99
C VAL A 84 -0.68 -9.19 -7.05
N ALA A 85 0.66 -9.26 -7.02
CA ALA A 85 1.40 -10.17 -6.15
C ALA A 85 1.21 -9.77 -4.68
N THR A 86 1.38 -8.49 -4.36
CA THR A 86 1.20 -7.95 -3.01
C THR A 86 -0.22 -8.19 -2.49
N TYR A 87 -1.24 -7.91 -3.30
CA TYR A 87 -2.64 -8.16 -2.94
C TYR A 87 -2.91 -9.65 -2.69
N MET A 88 -2.45 -10.53 -3.59
CA MET A 88 -2.66 -11.98 -3.44
C MET A 88 -1.97 -12.56 -2.22
N ASN A 89 -0.76 -12.08 -1.90
CA ASN A 89 -0.03 -12.51 -0.70
C ASN A 89 -0.81 -12.16 0.56
N VAL A 90 -1.27 -10.91 0.69
CA VAL A 90 -2.08 -10.50 1.84
C VAL A 90 -3.41 -11.27 1.88
N TYR A 91 -4.09 -11.41 0.75
CA TYR A 91 -5.40 -12.06 0.65
C TYR A 91 -5.37 -13.51 1.17
N ARG A 92 -4.27 -14.23 0.93
CA ARG A 92 -4.11 -15.62 1.37
C ARG A 92 -3.94 -15.76 2.89
N GLU A 93 -3.33 -14.77 3.53
CA GLU A 93 -2.95 -14.84 4.94
C GLU A 93 -3.99 -14.26 5.90
N VAL A 94 -4.90 -13.43 5.40
CA VAL A 94 -5.93 -12.78 6.22
C VAL A 94 -7.25 -13.54 6.24
N ASP A 95 -8.05 -13.28 7.27
CA ASP A 95 -9.37 -13.87 7.49
C ASP A 95 -10.43 -13.38 6.48
N LEU A 96 -11.61 -14.02 6.49
CA LEU A 96 -12.70 -13.71 5.55
C LEU A 96 -13.24 -12.27 5.68
N GLN A 97 -13.29 -11.70 6.88
CA GLN A 97 -13.73 -10.32 7.10
C GLN A 97 -12.74 -9.35 6.48
N THR A 98 -11.44 -9.56 6.70
CA THR A 98 -10.39 -8.76 6.09
C THR A 98 -10.39 -8.89 4.56
N ARG A 99 -10.59 -10.09 4.02
CA ARG A 99 -10.73 -10.30 2.56
C ARG A 99 -11.89 -9.50 1.97
N PHE A 100 -13.02 -9.41 2.68
CA PHE A 100 -14.15 -8.60 2.23
C PHE A 100 -13.79 -7.11 2.14
N LEU A 101 -13.10 -6.57 3.15
CA LEU A 101 -12.60 -5.19 3.13
C LEU A 101 -11.58 -4.96 2.00
N MET A 102 -10.70 -5.92 1.76
CA MET A 102 -9.77 -5.88 0.62
C MET A 102 -10.49 -5.89 -0.73
N LEU A 103 -11.62 -6.58 -0.86
CA LEU A 103 -12.44 -6.54 -2.08
C LEU A 103 -13.07 -5.16 -2.26
N LEU A 104 -13.52 -4.51 -1.18
CA LEU A 104 -14.01 -3.13 -1.23
C LEU A 104 -12.93 -2.13 -1.67
N LEU A 105 -11.71 -2.27 -1.15
CA LEU A 105 -10.56 -1.46 -1.59
C LEU A 105 -10.30 -1.60 -3.08
N ARG A 106 -10.41 -2.82 -3.62
CA ARG A 106 -10.18 -3.06 -5.04
C ARG A 106 -11.12 -2.28 -5.95
N PHE A 107 -12.36 -2.04 -5.54
CA PHE A 107 -13.28 -1.18 -6.30
C PHE A 107 -12.79 0.26 -6.37
N SER A 108 -12.10 0.74 -5.33
CA SER A 108 -11.57 2.09 -5.28
C SER A 108 -10.34 2.32 -6.17
N TRP A 109 -9.71 1.24 -6.66
CA TRP A 109 -8.63 1.30 -7.65
C TRP A 109 -9.13 1.20 -9.10
N SER A 110 -10.42 0.97 -9.29
CA SER A 110 -11.05 0.92 -10.60
C SER A 110 -10.88 2.27 -11.30
N GLY A 111 -10.13 2.29 -12.42
CA GLY A 111 -9.84 3.50 -13.18
C GLY A 111 -8.57 4.24 -12.76
N ILE A 112 -7.82 3.73 -11.77
CA ILE A 112 -6.47 4.24 -11.42
C ILE A 112 -5.39 3.44 -12.15
N PHE A 113 -5.47 2.11 -12.10
CA PHE A 113 -4.54 1.22 -12.80
C PHE A 113 -5.00 0.95 -14.23
N SER A 114 -4.04 0.61 -15.10
CA SER A 114 -4.33 0.30 -16.49
C SER A 114 -5.25 -0.92 -16.61
N PRO A 115 -6.08 -1.01 -17.67
CA PRO A 115 -7.03 -2.12 -17.84
C PRO A 115 -6.36 -3.50 -17.87
N GLU A 116 -5.10 -3.58 -18.30
CA GLU A 116 -4.35 -4.83 -18.41
C GLU A 116 -3.95 -5.42 -17.05
N ASN A 117 -3.48 -4.59 -16.10
CA ASN A 117 -3.03 -5.02 -14.78
C ASN A 117 -4.16 -4.99 -13.72
N SER A 118 -5.24 -4.25 -14.00
CA SER A 118 -6.46 -4.31 -13.19
C SER A 118 -7.34 -5.52 -13.53
N ARG A 119 -7.20 -6.15 -14.70
CA ARG A 119 -7.97 -7.35 -15.10
C ARG A 119 -7.82 -8.58 -14.18
N PRO A 120 -6.59 -9.00 -13.79
CA PRO A 120 -6.38 -10.13 -12.88
C PRO A 120 -6.98 -9.86 -11.50
N LEU A 121 -7.00 -8.58 -11.11
CA LEU A 121 -7.75 -8.14 -9.96
C LEU A 121 -9.23 -8.33 -10.29
N MET A 122 -9.80 -7.67 -11.31
CA MET A 122 -11.23 -7.57 -11.68
C MET A 122 -12.07 -8.85 -11.94
N ILE A 123 -11.55 -10.07 -11.75
CA ILE A 123 -12.35 -11.30 -11.93
C ILE A 123 -13.52 -11.31 -10.93
N ARG A 124 -14.73 -11.52 -11.46
CA ARG A 124 -16.02 -11.63 -10.76
C ARG A 124 -16.24 -13.03 -10.21
#